data_AF-A0A838D4N3-F1
#
_entry.id   AF-A0A838D4N3-F1
#
_cell.length_a   1.000
_cell.length_b   1.000
_cell.length_c   1.000
_cell.angle_alpha   90.00
_cell.angle_beta   90.00
_cell.angle_gamma   90.00
#
_symmetry.space_group_name_H-M   'P 1'
#
loop_
_entity.id
_entity.type
_entity.pdbx_description
1 polymer ?
#
loop_
_entity_poly.entity_id
_entity_poly.type
_entity_poly.pdbx_seq_one_letter_code
_entity_poly.pdbx_strand_id
1 'polypeptide(L)'
;MLLHAPVEPGLTRVLELAAGRLERNGLRAIGRVRLDRLSAEEVSALSGLLGSRWRPVQPGASTSVGLTALDEALRASSRRCTLVDAAATARGTPLVDRGAVRDAAAQAREHGWTTLARHPALDRHPRLAAWLEHERATGGATRAAG
;
A
#
# COMPACT_ATOMS: atom_id res chain seq x y z
N MET A 1 19.70 -11.18 12.21
CA MET A 1 19.18 -11.74 10.93
C MET A 1 17.94 -12.55 11.25
N LEU A 2 16.74 -11.98 11.08
CA LEU A 2 15.51 -12.76 11.17
C LEU A 2 15.36 -13.47 9.82
N LEU A 3 15.53 -14.80 9.81
CA LEU A 3 15.17 -15.63 8.67
C LEU A 3 13.67 -15.46 8.44
N HIS A 4 13.28 -14.70 7.43
CA HIS A 4 11.90 -14.68 6.96
C HIS A 4 11.58 -16.11 6.51
N ALA A 5 10.78 -16.81 7.30
CA ALA A 5 10.34 -18.15 6.94
C ALA A 5 9.72 -18.12 5.54
N PRO A 6 10.05 -19.07 4.65
CA PRO A 6 9.51 -19.07 3.32
C PRO A 6 7.98 -19.12 3.39
N VAL A 7 7.36 -18.22 2.63
CA VAL A 7 5.93 -18.22 2.39
C VAL A 7 5.58 -19.55 1.73
N GLU A 8 4.47 -20.16 2.14
CA GLU A 8 4.00 -21.39 1.52
C GLU A 8 3.74 -21.12 0.02
N PRO A 9 4.25 -21.94 -0.91
CA PRO A 9 4.19 -21.63 -2.34
C PRO A 9 2.78 -21.35 -2.84
N GLY A 10 1.78 -22.14 -2.39
CA GLY A 10 0.36 -21.94 -2.68
C GLY A 10 -0.25 -20.61 -2.19
N LEU A 11 0.39 -19.86 -1.29
CA LEU A 11 -0.07 -18.53 -0.85
C LEU A 11 0.64 -17.38 -1.57
N THR A 12 1.73 -17.63 -2.29
CA THR A 12 2.58 -16.57 -2.88
C THR A 12 1.78 -15.60 -3.74
N ARG A 13 1.07 -16.12 -4.75
CA ARG A 13 0.26 -15.31 -5.67
C ARG A 13 -0.90 -14.60 -4.96
N VAL A 14 -1.54 -15.25 -3.98
CA VAL A 14 -2.60 -14.64 -3.17
C VAL A 14 -2.05 -13.42 -2.42
N LEU A 15 -0.86 -13.55 -1.82
CA LEU A 15 -0.20 -12.52 -1.05
C LEU A 15 0.33 -11.38 -1.93
N GLU A 16 0.80 -11.66 -3.14
CA GLU A 16 1.16 -10.64 -4.13
C GLU A 16 -0.04 -9.78 -4.56
N LEU A 17 -1.20 -10.42 -4.77
CA LEU A 17 -2.45 -9.72 -5.07
C LEU A 17 -2.93 -8.91 -3.87
N ALA A 18 -2.80 -9.45 -2.66
CA ALA A 18 -3.10 -8.74 -1.42
C ALA A 18 -2.19 -7.52 -1.23
N ALA A 19 -0.90 -7.62 -1.54
CA ALA A 19 0.06 -6.52 -1.47
C ALA A 19 -0.41 -5.31 -2.29
N GLY A 20 -0.83 -5.52 -3.54
CA GLY A 20 -1.35 -4.43 -4.39
C GLY A 20 -2.64 -3.80 -3.85
N ARG A 21 -3.42 -4.53 -3.05
CA ARG A 21 -4.60 -3.98 -2.36
C ARG A 21 -4.22 -3.25 -1.06
N LEU A 22 -3.27 -3.77 -0.30
CA LEU A 22 -2.73 -3.14 0.92
C LEU A 22 -2.12 -1.77 0.60
N GLU A 23 -1.27 -1.67 -0.41
CA GLU A 23 -0.63 -0.40 -0.79
C GLU A 23 -1.65 0.68 -1.19
N ARG A 24 -2.79 0.27 -1.76
CA ARG A 24 -3.90 1.18 -2.09
C ARG A 24 -4.73 1.59 -0.87
N ASN A 25 -4.73 0.77 0.18
CA ASN A 25 -5.51 0.98 1.40
C ASN A 25 -4.67 1.57 2.55
N GLY A 26 -3.48 2.11 2.26
CA GLY A 26 -2.58 2.64 3.28
C GLY A 26 -2.06 1.56 4.23
N LEU A 27 -1.71 0.40 3.68
CA LEU A 27 -1.24 -0.80 4.41
C LEU A 27 -2.23 -1.35 5.44
N ARG A 28 -3.51 -0.99 5.33
CA ARG A 28 -4.58 -1.54 6.17
C ARG A 28 -5.19 -2.78 5.53
N ALA A 29 -5.34 -3.85 6.32
CA ALA A 29 -5.96 -5.11 5.92
C ALA A 29 -7.50 -5.01 5.84
N ILE A 30 -7.99 -4.11 4.98
CA ILE A 30 -9.42 -3.82 4.79
C ILE A 30 -9.90 -4.16 3.38
N GLY A 31 -11.17 -4.53 3.27
CA GLY A 31 -11.79 -4.91 1.99
C GLY A 31 -11.43 -6.33 1.55
N ARG A 32 -11.52 -6.59 0.25
CA ARG A 32 -11.36 -7.92 -0.33
C ARG A 32 -10.39 -7.90 -1.50
N VAL A 33 -9.75 -9.04 -1.75
CA VAL A 33 -8.98 -9.32 -2.96
C VAL A 33 -9.71 -10.38 -3.79
N ARG A 34 -9.82 -10.14 -5.09
CA ARG A 34 -10.36 -11.11 -6.04
C ARG A 34 -9.25 -12.06 -6.46
N LEU A 35 -9.54 -13.35 -6.42
CA LEU A 35 -8.66 -14.43 -6.84
C LEU A 35 -9.34 -15.13 -8.01
N ASP A 36 -8.70 -15.09 -9.18
CA ASP A 36 -9.23 -15.71 -10.39
C ASP A 36 -8.45 -16.97 -10.74
N ARG A 37 -9.16 -18.00 -11.23
CA ARG A 37 -8.56 -19.27 -11.67
C ARG A 37 -7.62 -19.89 -10.62
N LEU A 38 -8.13 -20.11 -9.42
CA LEU A 38 -7.32 -20.69 -8.33
C LEU A 38 -6.82 -22.09 -8.70
N SER A 39 -5.52 -22.33 -8.55
CA SER A 39 -4.93 -23.66 -8.61
C SER A 39 -5.36 -24.53 -7.43
N ALA A 40 -5.21 -25.85 -7.56
CA ALA A 40 -5.49 -26.79 -6.47
C ALA A 40 -4.60 -26.51 -5.24
N GLU A 41 -3.35 -26.08 -5.48
CA GLU A 41 -2.42 -25.71 -4.42
C GLU A 41 -2.86 -24.45 -3.68
N GLU A 42 -3.28 -23.40 -4.40
CA GLU A 42 -3.83 -22.19 -3.79
C GLU A 42 -5.11 -22.49 -2.99
N VAL A 43 -5.98 -23.37 -3.51
CA VAL A 43 -7.18 -23.81 -2.79
C VAL A 43 -6.80 -24.54 -1.50
N SER A 44 -5.87 -25.50 -1.57
CA SER A 44 -5.42 -26.24 -0.40
C SER A 44 -4.80 -25.33 0.66
N ALA A 45 -3.92 -24.41 0.25
CA ALA A 45 -3.26 -23.49 1.16
C ALA A 45 -4.25 -22.50 1.82
N LEU A 46 -5.22 -21.97 1.05
CA LEU A 46 -6.28 -21.13 1.60
C LEU A 46 -7.20 -21.90 2.56
N SER A 47 -7.51 -23.16 2.26
CA SER A 47 -8.27 -24.04 3.16
C SER A 47 -7.52 -24.30 4.46
N GLY A 48 -6.21 -24.57 4.39
CA GLY A 48 -5.37 -24.77 5.56
C GLY A 48 -5.26 -23.53 6.44
N LEU A 49 -5.11 -22.35 5.81
CA LEU A 49 -4.94 -21.09 6.53
C LEU A 49 -6.26 -20.57 7.13
N LEU A 50 -7.32 -20.51 6.33
CA LEU A 50 -8.59 -19.88 6.73
C LEU A 50 -9.54 -20.86 7.44
N GLY A 51 -9.34 -22.17 7.27
CA GLY A 51 -10.19 -23.20 7.85
C GLY A 51 -11.67 -22.96 7.55
N SER A 52 -12.51 -23.04 8.58
CA SER A 52 -13.96 -22.82 8.49
C SER A 52 -14.37 -21.38 8.12
N ARG A 53 -13.45 -20.41 8.16
CA ARG A 53 -13.72 -19.01 7.77
C ARG A 53 -13.82 -18.83 6.25
N TRP A 54 -13.48 -19.87 5.50
CA TRP A 54 -13.52 -19.85 4.05
C TRP A 54 -14.26 -21.07 3.51
N ARG A 55 -15.10 -20.84 2.49
CA ARG A 55 -15.75 -21.90 1.75
C ARG A 55 -14.83 -22.30 0.59
N PRO A 56 -14.27 -23.53 0.59
CA PRO A 56 -13.42 -23.99 -0.49
C PRO A 56 -14.16 -23.93 -1.82
N VAL A 57 -13.44 -23.57 -2.87
CA VAL A 57 -13.95 -23.55 -4.24
C VAL A 57 -13.25 -24.61 -5.07
N GLN A 58 -13.86 -25.00 -6.18
CA GLN A 58 -13.21 -25.92 -7.12
C GLN A 58 -11.98 -25.25 -7.74
N PRO A 59 -10.90 -26.00 -8.00
CA PRO A 59 -9.79 -25.51 -8.80
C PRO A 59 -10.28 -24.94 -10.14
N GLY A 60 -9.68 -23.85 -10.60
CA GLY A 60 -10.09 -23.09 -11.79
C GLY A 60 -11.20 -22.07 -11.53
N ALA A 61 -11.88 -22.12 -10.38
CA ALA A 61 -12.90 -21.14 -10.02
C ALA A 61 -12.28 -19.77 -9.67
N SER A 62 -13.14 -18.76 -9.60
CA SER A 62 -12.82 -17.44 -9.05
C SER A 62 -13.54 -17.22 -7.73
N THR A 63 -12.89 -16.55 -6.77
CA THR A 63 -13.50 -16.17 -5.49
C THR A 63 -12.96 -14.82 -5.01
N SER A 64 -13.46 -14.34 -3.87
CA SER A 64 -12.93 -13.15 -3.21
C SER A 64 -12.68 -13.42 -1.74
N VAL A 65 -11.48 -13.11 -1.28
CA VAL A 65 -11.05 -13.31 0.11
C VAL A 65 -10.96 -11.96 0.81
N GLY A 66 -11.49 -11.88 2.04
CA GLY A 66 -11.39 -10.68 2.87
C GLY A 66 -9.97 -10.51 3.41
N LEU A 67 -9.40 -9.32 3.29
CA LEU A 67 -8.05 -9.05 3.80
C LEU A 67 -7.99 -9.14 5.33
N THR A 68 -9.05 -8.72 6.03
CA THR A 68 -9.13 -8.82 7.50
C THR A 68 -9.08 -10.27 7.95
N ALA A 69 -9.89 -11.15 7.33
CA ALA A 69 -9.90 -12.57 7.65
C ALA A 69 -8.54 -13.24 7.36
N LEU A 70 -7.87 -12.81 6.29
CA LEU A 70 -6.54 -13.31 5.93
C LEU A 70 -5.47 -12.84 6.94
N ASP A 71 -5.51 -11.58 7.37
CA ASP A 71 -4.60 -11.04 8.41
C ASP A 71 -4.80 -11.75 9.75
N GLU A 72 -6.04 -11.92 10.20
CA GLU A 72 -6.35 -12.64 11.43
C GLU A 72 -5.88 -14.09 11.39
N ALA A 73 -6.07 -14.78 10.25
CA ALA A 73 -5.62 -16.15 10.09
C ALA A 73 -4.09 -16.27 10.12
N LEU A 74 -3.37 -15.35 9.47
CA LEU A 74 -1.90 -15.31 9.51
C LEU A 74 -1.37 -15.04 10.92
N ARG A 75 -2.01 -14.11 11.66
CA ARG A 75 -1.66 -13.83 13.06
C ARG A 75 -1.92 -15.02 13.99
N ALA A 76 -2.98 -15.78 13.71
CA ALA A 76 -3.32 -16.99 14.46
C ALA A 76 -2.49 -18.22 14.06
N SER A 77 -1.89 -18.21 12.86
CA SER A 77 -1.04 -19.29 12.37
C SER A 77 0.25 -19.44 13.18
N SER A 78 0.95 -20.56 13.01
CA SER A 78 2.26 -20.81 13.62
C SER A 78 3.31 -19.75 13.28
N ARG A 79 3.15 -19.03 12.16
CA ARG A 79 4.06 -17.96 11.73
C ARG A 79 3.86 -16.65 12.49
N ARG A 80 2.69 -16.43 13.10
CA ARG A 80 2.33 -15.23 13.89
C ARG A 80 2.69 -13.90 13.22
N CYS A 81 2.58 -13.82 11.89
CA CYS A 81 2.93 -12.64 11.12
C CYS A 81 1.67 -11.86 10.70
N THR A 82 1.85 -10.59 10.37
CA THR A 82 0.78 -9.80 9.76
C THR A 82 0.69 -10.10 8.26
N LEU A 83 -0.45 -9.77 7.66
CA LEU A 83 -0.64 -9.84 6.22
C LEU A 83 0.33 -8.92 5.48
N VAL A 84 0.68 -7.77 6.05
CA VAL A 84 1.67 -6.84 5.46
C VAL A 84 3.04 -7.51 5.38
N ASP A 85 3.50 -8.16 6.45
CA ASP A 85 4.79 -8.85 6.49
C ASP A 85 4.83 -10.04 5.53
N ALA A 86 3.78 -10.86 5.54
CA ALA A 86 3.65 -12.01 4.66
C ALA A 86 3.65 -11.58 3.18
N ALA A 87 2.95 -10.50 2.86
CA ALA A 87 2.85 -9.95 1.52
C ALA A 87 4.16 -9.28 1.06
N ALA A 88 4.87 -8.57 1.95
CA ALA A 88 6.21 -8.05 1.67
C ALA A 88 7.21 -9.18 1.40
N THR A 89 7.13 -10.26 2.19
CA THR A 89 7.98 -11.45 2.02
C THR A 89 7.71 -12.14 0.68
N ALA A 90 6.44 -12.34 0.33
CA ALA A 90 6.05 -12.95 -0.94
C ALA A 90 6.51 -12.11 -2.14
N ARG A 91 6.41 -10.78 -2.05
CA ARG A 91 6.85 -9.85 -3.10
C ARG A 91 8.37 -9.70 -3.19
N GLY A 92 9.10 -9.97 -2.11
CA GLY A 92 10.54 -9.76 -2.01
C GLY A 92 10.95 -8.30 -1.80
N THR A 93 10.00 -7.38 -1.60
CA THR A 93 10.26 -5.96 -1.31
C THR A 93 9.28 -5.42 -0.27
N PRO A 94 9.66 -4.41 0.53
CA PRO A 94 8.74 -3.74 1.43
C PRO A 94 7.53 -3.15 0.68
N LEU A 95 6.35 -3.16 1.33
CA LEU A 95 5.16 -2.51 0.81
C LEU A 95 5.18 -1.01 1.10
N VAL A 96 4.66 -0.23 0.16
CA VAL A 96 4.64 1.23 0.28
C VAL A 96 3.22 1.74 0.55
N ASP A 97 3.05 2.56 1.59
CA ASP A 97 1.83 3.34 1.76
C ASP A 97 1.81 4.49 0.74
N ARG A 98 1.13 4.27 -0.39
CA ARG A 98 1.06 5.25 -1.47
C ARG A 98 0.28 6.50 -1.08
N GLY A 99 -0.67 6.39 -0.15
CA GLY A 99 -1.41 7.53 0.39
C GLY A 99 -0.48 8.42 1.20
N ALA A 100 0.20 7.83 2.19
CA ALA A 100 1.15 8.55 3.03
C ALA A 100 2.29 9.19 2.22
N VAL A 101 2.82 8.52 1.19
CA VAL A 101 3.83 9.11 0.31
C VAL A 101 3.30 10.34 -0.44
N ARG A 102 2.08 10.28 -0.96
CA ARG A 102 1.45 11.43 -1.64
C ARG A 102 1.18 12.59 -0.68
N ASP A 103 0.68 12.28 0.51
CA ASP A 103 0.37 13.27 1.53
C ASP A 103 1.66 13.94 2.04
N ALA A 104 2.71 13.16 2.29
CA ALA A 104 4.03 13.69 2.67
C ALA A 104 4.60 14.60 1.58
N ALA A 105 4.49 14.21 0.31
CA ALA A 105 4.92 15.05 -0.81
C ALA A 105 4.09 16.35 -0.92
N ALA A 106 2.79 16.29 -0.62
CA ALA A 106 1.93 17.47 -0.59
C ALA A 106 2.28 18.41 0.57
N GLN A 107 2.49 17.85 1.77
CA GLN A 107 2.91 18.61 2.95
C GLN A 107 4.29 19.25 2.75
N ALA A 108 5.25 18.54 2.15
CA ALA A 108 6.57 19.09 1.84
C ALA A 108 6.50 20.28 0.88
N ARG A 109 5.65 20.18 -0.16
CA ARG A 109 5.38 21.29 -1.09
C ARG A 109 4.75 22.49 -0.37
N GLU A 110 3.72 22.26 0.43
CA GLU A 110 3.05 23.31 1.20
C GLU A 110 3.99 23.98 2.22
N HIS A 111 4.84 23.18 2.86
CA HIS A 111 5.87 23.68 3.77
C HIS A 111 6.90 24.56 3.06
N GLY A 112 7.32 24.18 1.85
CA GLY A 112 8.18 24.99 0.99
C GLY A 112 7.55 26.35 0.67
N TRP A 113 6.28 26.36 0.24
CA TRP A 113 5.55 27.60 -0.02
C TRP A 113 5.40 28.48 1.23
N THR A 114 5.05 27.87 2.37
CA THR A 114 4.94 28.60 3.65
C THR A 114 6.28 29.21 4.07
N THR A 115 7.38 28.50 3.85
CA THR A 115 8.73 28.98 4.17
C THR A 115 9.13 30.14 3.27
N LEU A 116 8.89 30.01 1.95
CA LEU A 116 9.14 31.07 0.96
C LEU A 116 8.32 32.32 1.26
N ALA A 117 7.03 32.18 1.58
CA ALA A 117 6.14 33.29 1.92
C ALA A 117 6.59 34.09 3.18
N ARG A 118 7.39 33.47 4.05
CA ARG A 118 7.96 34.11 5.25
C ARG A 118 9.36 34.67 5.04
N HIS A 119 9.90 34.59 3.82
CA HIS A 119 11.28 35.00 3.57
C HIS A 119 11.43 36.53 3.61
N PRO A 120 12.38 37.12 4.37
CA PRO A 120 12.53 38.58 4.53
C PRO A 120 12.83 39.35 3.24
N ALA A 121 13.19 38.67 2.16
CA ALA A 121 13.31 39.32 0.84
C ALA A 121 11.95 39.75 0.28
N LEU A 122 10.85 39.11 0.68
CA LEU A 122 9.51 39.45 0.21
C LEU A 122 9.01 40.77 0.79
N ASP A 123 9.39 41.07 2.03
CA ASP A 123 9.11 42.38 2.66
C ASP A 123 9.83 43.52 1.93
N ARG A 124 11.03 43.24 1.41
CA ARG A 124 11.86 44.20 0.68
C ARG A 124 11.48 44.31 -0.79
N HIS A 125 10.76 43.34 -1.34
CA HIS A 125 10.42 43.26 -2.75
C HIS A 125 8.95 42.83 -2.97
N PRO A 126 7.97 43.74 -2.84
CA PRO A 126 6.55 43.43 -2.98
C PRO A 126 6.16 42.81 -4.33
N ARG A 127 6.87 43.19 -5.41
CA ARG A 127 6.66 42.60 -6.74
C ARG A 127 7.05 41.11 -6.79
N LEU A 128 8.07 40.71 -6.04
CA LEU A 128 8.49 39.31 -5.91
C LEU A 128 7.44 38.50 -5.12
N ALA A 129 6.87 39.10 -4.08
CA ALA A 129 5.78 38.48 -3.31
C ALA A 129 4.54 38.23 -4.18
N ALA A 130 4.12 39.24 -4.96
CA ALA A 130 2.98 39.12 -5.89
C ALA A 130 3.23 38.07 -6.98
N TRP A 131 4.47 37.99 -7.50
CA TRP A 131 4.84 36.95 -8.47
C TRP A 131 4.79 35.55 -7.85
N LEU A 132 5.33 35.34 -6.64
CA LEU A 132 5.29 34.03 -5.97
C LEU A 132 3.86 33.54 -5.70
N GLU A 133 2.97 34.45 -5.27
CA GLU A 133 1.56 34.10 -5.06
C GLU A 133 0.88 33.69 -6.37
N HIS A 134 1.19 34.39 -7.47
CA HIS A 134 0.71 34.03 -8.80
C HIS A 134 1.22 32.66 -9.25
N GLU A 135 2.51 32.36 -9.05
CA GLU A 135 3.08 31.05 -9.39
C GLU A 135 2.45 29.91 -8.59
N ARG A 136 2.18 30.15 -7.30
CA ARG A 136 1.49 29.19 -6.42
C ARG A 136 0.06 28.93 -6.90
N ALA A 137 -0.69 29.99 -7.22
CA ALA A 137 -2.08 29.90 -7.65
C ALA A 137 -2.25 29.23 -9.03
N THR A 138 -1.29 29.44 -9.93
CA THR A 138 -1.34 28.90 -11.31
C THR A 138 -0.60 27.58 -11.48
N GLY A 139 0.10 27.10 -10.45
CA GLY A 139 0.91 25.88 -10.50
C GLY A 139 2.05 25.94 -11.52
N GLY A 140 2.53 27.14 -11.88
CA GLY A 140 3.56 27.36 -12.91
C GLY A 140 4.84 26.60 -12.60
N ALA A 141 5.33 26.66 -11.35
CA ALA A 141 6.50 25.93 -10.89
C ALA A 141 6.41 24.40 -11.03
N THR A 142 5.21 23.81 -10.88
CA THR A 142 5.02 22.36 -11.04
C THR A 142 5.07 21.94 -12.51
N ARG A 143 4.65 22.80 -13.43
CA ARG A 143 4.64 22.52 -14.88
C ARG A 143 6.00 22.75 -15.54
N ALA A 144 6.81 23.66 -15.01
CA ALA A 144 8.16 23.93 -15.51
C ALA A 144 9.20 22.86 -15.11
N ALA A 145 8.87 22.01 -14.13
CA ALA A 145 9.75 20.96 -13.60
C ALA A 145 9.44 19.55 -14.11
N GLY A 146 8.44 19.38 -14.99
CA GLY A 146 8.07 18.12 -15.63
C GLY A 146 8.46 18.10 -17.10
#